data_AF-A0A917JFJ0-F1
#
_entry.id   AF-A0A917JFJ0-F1
#
_cell.length_a   1.000
_cell.length_b   1.000
_cell.length_c   1.000
_cell.angle_alpha   90.00
_cell.angle_beta   90.00
_cell.angle_gamma   90.00
#
_symmetry.space_group_name_H-M   'P 1'
#
loop_
_entity.id
_entity.type
_entity.pdbx_description
1 polymer ?
#
loop_
_entity_poly.entity_id
_entity_poly.type
_entity_poly.pdbx_seq_one_letter_code
_entity_poly.pdbx_strand_id
1 'polypeptide(L)'
;MNQLKEKALEKMLAEMADKHSRMEDTIHNWLCTQEDDELLQGILKDDRSIKECKEYCISEAYKYDDGESTGVPDEVVFGWIRNYFVVEELPKMEKKIPAVVKAPEIKTKEKKPQKTKKQPNKPQFTPEEGEQLDLLDFLND
;
A
#
# COMPACT_ATOMS: atom_id res chain seq x y z
N MET A 1 5.70 17.93 25.85
CA MET A 1 5.52 16.88 24.85
C MET A 1 5.12 15.61 25.55
N ASN A 2 4.17 14.87 24.99
CA ASN A 2 3.77 13.59 25.54
C ASN A 2 4.82 12.56 25.11
N GLN A 3 5.70 12.13 26.02
CA GLN A 3 6.83 11.23 25.70
C GLN A 3 6.37 9.94 25.01
N LEU A 4 5.13 9.53 25.29
CA LEU A 4 4.46 8.42 24.62
C LEU A 4 4.31 8.65 23.11
N LYS A 5 3.83 9.84 22.72
CA LYS A 5 3.66 10.25 21.32
C LYS A 5 5.00 10.27 20.59
N GLU A 6 6.03 10.84 21.20
CA GLU A 6 7.37 10.92 20.61
C GLU A 6 7.94 9.52 20.33
N LYS A 7 7.83 8.59 21.29
CA LYS A 7 8.29 7.20 21.10
C LYS A 7 7.49 6.47 20.02
N ALA A 8 6.16 6.67 19.98
CA ALA A 8 5.31 6.05 18.97
C ALA A 8 5.69 6.54 17.57
N LEU A 9 5.89 7.85 17.41
CA LEU A 9 6.34 8.45 16.16
C LEU A 9 7.73 7.95 15.74
N GLU A 10 8.68 7.84 16.66
CA GLU A 10 10.02 7.33 16.35
C GLU A 10 9.98 5.88 15.84
N LYS A 11 9.17 5.01 16.48
CA LYS A 11 8.95 3.63 16.02
C LYS A 11 8.32 3.60 14.63
N MET A 12 7.27 4.39 14.41
CA MET A 12 6.59 4.48 13.12
C MET A 12 7.52 4.99 12.00
N LEU A 13 8.36 5.98 12.29
CA LEU A 13 9.36 6.51 11.36
C LEU A 13 10.40 5.46 11.00
N ALA A 14 10.85 4.66 11.97
CA ALA A 14 11.77 3.56 11.71
C ALA A 14 11.16 2.51 10.78
N GLU A 15 9.86 2.22 10.91
CA GLU A 15 9.15 1.30 10.00
C GLU A 15 8.97 1.87 8.60
N MET A 16 8.66 3.17 8.50
CA MET A 16 8.51 3.91 7.24
C MET A 16 9.84 4.20 6.53
N ALA A 17 10.98 4.07 7.23
CA ALA A 17 12.31 4.26 6.64
C ALA A 17 12.63 3.19 5.58
N ASP A 18 12.00 2.01 5.68
CA ASP A 18 12.11 0.93 4.69
C ASP A 18 11.11 1.15 3.53
N LYS A 19 11.08 0.21 2.58
CA LYS A 19 10.17 0.32 1.43
C LYS A 19 8.72 0.19 1.89
N HIS A 20 7.98 1.29 1.74
CA HIS A 20 6.57 1.40 2.06
C HIS A 20 5.73 1.62 0.78
N SER A 21 4.43 1.40 0.91
CA SER A 21 3.42 1.66 -0.12
C SER A 21 2.53 2.83 0.28
N ARG A 22 1.80 3.40 -0.69
CA ARG A 22 0.90 4.54 -0.46
C ARG A 22 -0.12 4.32 0.68
N MET A 23 -0.53 3.08 0.92
CA MET A 23 -1.42 2.74 2.04
C MET A 23 -0.72 2.90 3.40
N GLU A 24 0.55 2.50 3.49
CA GLU A 24 1.37 2.67 4.70
C GLU A 24 1.60 4.17 4.99
N ASP A 25 1.83 4.99 3.96
CA ASP A 25 1.89 6.45 4.11
C ASP A 25 0.59 7.04 4.66
N THR A 26 -0.56 6.61 4.11
CA THR A 26 -1.87 7.08 4.57
C THR A 26 -2.09 6.67 6.03
N ILE A 27 -1.76 5.43 6.40
CA ILE A 27 -1.83 4.95 7.79
C ILE A 27 -0.93 5.78 8.70
N HIS A 28 0.33 5.99 8.32
CA HIS A 28 1.29 6.77 9.07
C HIS A 28 0.81 8.21 9.29
N ASN A 29 0.37 8.88 8.21
CA ASN A 29 -0.13 10.25 8.28
C ASN A 29 -1.33 10.34 9.20
N TRP A 30 -2.27 9.41 9.10
CA TRP A 30 -3.42 9.36 9.99
C TRP A 30 -3.01 9.15 11.44
N LEU A 31 -2.16 8.16 11.75
CA LEU A 31 -1.66 7.89 13.10
C LEU A 31 -0.93 9.10 13.71
N CYS A 32 -0.17 9.84 12.90
CA CYS A 32 0.54 11.04 13.35
C CYS A 32 -0.39 12.19 13.76
N THR A 33 -1.62 12.23 13.23
CA THR A 33 -2.65 13.20 13.65
C THR A 33 -3.36 12.80 14.94
N GLN A 34 -3.22 11.55 15.39
CA GLN A 34 -3.89 11.07 16.59
C GLN A 34 -3.14 11.47 17.87
N GLU A 35 -3.90 11.71 18.94
CA GLU A 35 -3.36 12.09 20.25
C GLU A 35 -3.84 11.18 21.39
N ASP A 36 -4.65 10.16 21.08
CA ASP A 36 -5.14 9.15 22.02
C ASP A 36 -3.98 8.34 22.62
N ASP A 37 -3.77 8.44 23.93
CA ASP A 37 -2.76 7.67 24.65
C ASP A 37 -2.95 6.16 24.49
N GLU A 38 -4.18 5.65 24.52
CA GLU A 38 -4.46 4.22 24.31
C GLU A 38 -4.02 3.73 22.92
N LEU A 39 -4.24 4.54 21.89
CA LEU A 39 -3.83 4.22 20.53
C LEU A 39 -2.31 4.23 20.42
N LEU A 40 -1.66 5.26 20.96
CA LEU A 40 -0.21 5.41 20.96
C LEU A 40 0.47 4.28 21.76
N GLN A 41 -0.11 3.85 22.89
CA GLN A 41 0.32 2.66 23.62
C GLN A 41 0.18 1.39 22.77
N GLY A 42 -0.88 1.28 21.99
CA GLY A 42 -1.08 0.21 21.02
C GLY A 42 0.01 0.14 19.95
N ILE A 43 0.39 1.30 19.38
CA ILE A 43 1.47 1.42 18.38
C ILE A 43 2.83 1.04 18.98
N LEU A 44 3.06 1.35 20.26
CA LEU A 44 4.30 1.01 20.95
C LEU A 44 4.48 -0.49 21.24
N LYS A 45 3.44 -1.31 21.08
CA LYS A 45 3.56 -2.76 21.22
C LYS A 45 4.39 -3.34 20.08
N ASP A 46 5.27 -4.30 20.39
CA ASP A 46 6.12 -4.93 19.37
C ASP A 46 5.36 -5.90 18.45
N ASP A 47 4.22 -6.44 18.90
CA ASP A 47 3.30 -7.25 18.08
C ASP A 47 2.46 -6.41 17.11
N ARG A 48 2.76 -5.11 16.98
CA ARG A 48 2.00 -4.14 16.19
C ARG A 48 2.94 -3.37 15.28
N SER A 49 2.69 -3.47 13.98
CA SER A 49 3.43 -2.79 12.92
C SER A 49 2.48 -2.15 11.92
N ILE A 50 2.92 -1.06 11.27
CA ILE A 50 2.17 -0.42 10.18
C ILE A 50 1.96 -1.42 9.03
N LYS A 51 2.95 -2.31 8.78
CA LYS A 51 2.89 -3.32 7.73
C LYS A 51 1.79 -4.35 8.00
N GLU A 52 1.72 -4.88 9.21
CA GLU A 52 0.68 -5.83 9.60
C GLU A 52 -0.71 -5.16 9.65
N CYS A 53 -0.77 -3.90 10.08
CA CYS A 53 -2.02 -3.12 10.05
C CYS A 53 -2.56 -3.00 8.61
N LYS A 54 -1.69 -2.74 7.63
CA LYS A 54 -2.06 -2.77 6.21
C LYS A 54 -2.61 -4.14 5.79
N GLU A 55 -1.96 -5.24 6.15
CA GLU A 55 -2.45 -6.59 5.80
C GLU A 55 -3.82 -6.87 6.42
N TYR A 56 -4.04 -6.42 7.65
CA TYR A 56 -5.33 -6.49 8.32
C TYR A 56 -6.39 -5.68 7.58
N CYS A 57 -6.11 -4.43 7.21
CA CYS A 57 -7.02 -3.58 6.43
C CYS A 57 -7.38 -4.20 5.08
N ILE A 58 -6.41 -4.82 4.40
CA ILE A 58 -6.65 -5.53 3.13
C ILE A 58 -7.60 -6.72 3.35
N SER A 59 -7.38 -7.50 4.41
CA SER A 59 -8.26 -8.63 4.73
C SER A 59 -9.67 -8.19 5.10
N GLU A 60 -9.84 -7.10 5.83
CA GLU A 60 -11.15 -6.54 6.13
C GLU A 60 -11.82 -5.94 4.87
N ALA A 61 -11.05 -5.29 3.98
CA ALA A 61 -11.56 -4.84 2.69
C ALA A 61 -12.11 -5.99 1.84
N TYR A 62 -11.42 -7.13 1.80
CA TYR A 62 -11.91 -8.34 1.12
C TYR A 62 -13.19 -8.92 1.73
N LYS A 63 -13.44 -8.68 3.03
CA LYS A 63 -14.67 -9.11 3.70
C LYS A 63 -15.80 -8.10 3.52
N TYR A 64 -15.44 -6.83 3.34
CA TYR A 64 -16.37 -5.74 3.09
C TYR A 64 -16.90 -5.76 1.65
N ASP A 65 -16.07 -6.18 0.69
CA ASP A 65 -16.45 -6.38 -0.70
C ASP A 65 -17.24 -7.70 -0.85
N ASP A 66 -18.57 -7.64 -0.69
CA ASP A 66 -19.49 -8.77 -0.93
C ASP A 66 -19.70 -9.04 -2.43
N GLY A 67 -18.71 -8.73 -3.27
CA GLY A 67 -18.78 -8.82 -4.73
C GLY A 67 -19.43 -7.60 -5.42
N GLU A 68 -19.89 -6.63 -4.65
CA GLU A 68 -20.28 -5.31 -5.14
C GLU A 68 -19.07 -4.39 -4.96
N SER A 69 -18.34 -4.15 -6.06
CA SER A 69 -17.07 -3.39 -6.13
C SER A 69 -17.25 -1.90 -5.77
N THR A 70 -17.75 -1.64 -4.57
CA THR A 70 -17.86 -0.34 -3.93
C THR A 70 -16.58 -0.17 -3.14
N GLY A 71 -15.70 0.71 -3.61
CA GLY A 71 -14.43 1.00 -2.93
C GLY A 71 -14.67 1.34 -1.45
N VAL A 72 -13.81 0.82 -0.58
CA VAL A 72 -13.90 1.09 0.86
C VAL A 72 -13.55 2.56 1.11
N PRO A 73 -14.42 3.35 1.77
CA PRO A 73 -14.10 4.73 2.11
C PRO A 73 -13.00 4.80 3.17
N ASP A 74 -12.16 5.85 3.11
CA ASP A 74 -11.01 6.02 4.00
C ASP A 74 -11.42 6.00 5.48
N GLU A 75 -12.60 6.55 5.82
CA GLU A 75 -13.16 6.58 7.18
C GLU A 75 -13.32 5.18 7.79
N VAL A 76 -13.76 4.21 6.96
CA VAL A 76 -13.92 2.81 7.39
C VAL A 76 -12.55 2.18 7.61
N VAL A 77 -11.59 2.45 6.71
CA VAL A 77 -10.21 1.97 6.85
C VAL A 77 -9.57 2.53 8.13
N PHE A 78 -9.75 3.81 8.43
CA PHE A 78 -9.29 4.44 9.68
C PHE A 78 -9.93 3.79 10.91
N GLY A 79 -11.21 3.43 10.84
CA GLY A 79 -11.88 2.65 11.89
C GLY A 79 -11.19 1.31 12.15
N TRP A 80 -10.81 0.58 11.10
CA TRP A 80 -10.08 -0.68 11.22
C TRP A 80 -8.68 -0.49 11.78
N ILE A 81 -7.96 0.56 11.36
CA ILE A 81 -6.63 0.90 11.87
C ILE A 81 -6.71 1.18 13.37
N ARG A 82 -7.65 2.03 13.81
CA ARG A 82 -7.86 2.32 15.23
C ARG A 82 -8.14 1.05 16.02
N ASN A 83 -9.06 0.23 15.52
CA ASN A 83 -9.44 -1.02 16.18
C ASN A 83 -8.24 -1.97 16.27
N TYR A 84 -7.43 -2.07 15.22
CA TYR A 84 -6.22 -2.89 15.20
C TYR A 84 -5.28 -2.56 16.36
N PHE A 85 -4.98 -1.28 16.59
CA PHE A 85 -4.03 -0.87 17.64
C PHE A 85 -4.65 -0.82 19.05
N VAL A 86 -5.96 -0.54 19.17
CA VAL A 86 -6.66 -0.45 20.46
C VAL A 86 -7.00 -1.82 21.03
N VAL A 87 -7.29 -2.84 20.20
CA VAL A 87 -7.63 -4.17 20.73
C VAL A 87 -6.44 -4.79 21.46
N GLU A 88 -6.67 -5.26 22.70
CA GLU A 88 -5.63 -5.87 23.52
C GLU A 88 -5.12 -7.19 22.91
N GLU A 89 -6.04 -8.00 22.39
CA GLU A 89 -5.76 -9.20 21.59
C GLU A 89 -6.31 -9.01 20.18
N LEU A 90 -5.47 -9.26 19.17
CA LEU A 90 -5.99 -9.43 17.83
C LEU A 90 -7.02 -10.55 17.82
N PRO A 91 -8.20 -10.37 17.22
CA PRO A 91 -9.00 -11.52 16.84
C PRO A 91 -8.06 -12.40 16.03
N LYS A 92 -7.86 -13.64 16.48
CA LYS A 92 -7.01 -14.64 15.82
C LYS A 92 -7.36 -14.57 14.35
N MET A 93 -6.53 -13.89 13.56
CA MET A 93 -6.70 -13.86 12.12
C MET A 93 -6.47 -15.31 11.78
N GLU A 94 -7.56 -16.04 11.55
CA GLU A 94 -7.50 -17.41 11.09
C GLU A 94 -6.67 -17.29 9.84
N LYS A 95 -5.38 -17.64 9.96
CA LYS A 95 -4.40 -17.59 8.89
C LYS A 95 -5.05 -18.42 7.82
N LYS A 96 -5.72 -17.75 6.87
CA LYS A 96 -6.24 -18.40 5.70
C LYS A 96 -4.96 -18.84 5.02
N ILE A 97 -4.64 -20.11 5.27
CA ILE A 97 -3.74 -20.92 4.46
C ILE A 97 -3.79 -20.35 3.05
N PRO A 98 -2.63 -19.98 2.45
CA PRO A 98 -2.64 -19.40 1.12
C PRO A 98 -3.49 -20.32 0.27
N ALA A 99 -4.68 -19.85 -0.11
CA ALA A 99 -5.53 -20.58 -1.01
C ALA A 99 -4.68 -20.66 -2.25
N VAL A 100 -4.12 -21.86 -2.47
CA VAL A 100 -3.41 -22.22 -3.68
C VAL A 100 -4.27 -21.67 -4.78
N VAL A 101 -3.75 -20.64 -5.42
CA VAL A 101 -4.32 -20.07 -6.63
C VAL A 101 -4.26 -21.24 -7.59
N LYS A 102 -5.32 -22.04 -7.65
CA LYS A 102 -5.63 -22.83 -8.82
C LYS A 102 -5.96 -21.79 -9.86
N ALA A 103 -4.90 -21.23 -10.46
CA ALA A 103 -4.97 -20.61 -11.75
C ALA A 103 -5.83 -21.55 -12.61
N PRO A 104 -6.99 -21.11 -13.13
CA PRO A 104 -7.69 -21.92 -14.10
C PRO A 104 -6.71 -22.14 -15.26
N GLU A 105 -6.44 -23.43 -15.48
CA GLU A 105 -5.63 -23.95 -16.55
C GLU A 105 -5.84 -23.15 -17.83
N ILE A 106 -4.70 -22.67 -18.33
CA ILE A 106 -4.48 -22.14 -19.66
C ILE A 106 -5.08 -23.15 -20.66
N LYS A 107 -6.28 -22.85 -21.19
CA LYS A 107 -6.79 -23.55 -22.37
C LYS A 107 -5.99 -23.12 -23.57
N THR A 108 -4.90 -23.83 -23.78
CA THR A 108 -4.16 -23.93 -25.04
C THR A 108 -5.13 -24.15 -26.19
N LYS A 109 -5.13 -23.24 -27.17
CA LYS A 109 -5.51 -23.55 -28.54
C LYS A 109 -4.25 -23.41 -29.40
N GLU A 110 -3.87 -24.54 -29.98
CA GLU A 110 -2.63 -24.82 -30.69
C GLU A 110 -2.40 -24.02 -31.98
N LYS A 111 -1.13 -23.59 -32.17
CA LYS A 111 -0.22 -23.70 -33.35
C LYS A 111 -0.76 -23.30 -34.75
N LYS A 112 -0.02 -22.57 -35.63
CA LYS A 112 1.43 -22.51 -35.97
C LYS A 112 1.61 -21.48 -37.15
N PRO A 113 2.80 -21.28 -37.77
CA PRO A 113 4.12 -20.72 -37.35
C PRO A 113 4.41 -19.39 -38.14
N GLN A 114 5.48 -18.60 -37.99
CA GLN A 114 6.88 -18.93 -38.34
C GLN A 114 7.81 -17.67 -38.28
N LYS A 115 9.01 -17.86 -37.70
CA LYS A 115 10.34 -17.22 -37.93
C LYS A 115 10.60 -15.75 -37.50
N THR A 116 11.44 -15.54 -36.46
CA THR A 116 12.88 -15.11 -36.45
C THR A 116 13.15 -13.75 -37.15
N LYS A 117 13.86 -12.76 -36.59
CA LYS A 117 15.16 -12.76 -35.88
C LYS A 117 15.50 -11.33 -35.38
N LYS A 118 16.18 -11.25 -34.23
CA LYS A 118 17.28 -10.33 -33.82
C LYS A 118 17.01 -8.84 -33.46
N GLN A 119 17.22 -8.55 -32.16
CA GLN A 119 17.75 -7.31 -31.53
C GLN A 119 19.12 -6.88 -32.13
N PRO A 120 19.77 -5.72 -31.79
CA PRO A 120 19.68 -4.86 -30.57
C PRO A 120 19.68 -3.32 -30.89
N ASN A 121 19.70 -2.29 -30.02
CA ASN A 121 20.52 -1.96 -28.84
C ASN A 121 19.97 -0.68 -28.12
N LYS A 122 20.28 -0.52 -26.82
CA LYS A 122 20.09 0.64 -25.90
C LYS A 122 20.88 1.91 -26.35
N PRO A 123 20.71 3.16 -25.80
CA PRO A 123 20.86 3.54 -24.37
C PRO A 123 19.88 4.64 -23.85
N GLN A 124 19.47 4.64 -22.56
CA GLN A 124 19.99 5.44 -21.42
C GLN A 124 19.55 6.93 -21.43
N PHE A 125 18.74 7.32 -20.44
CA PHE A 125 18.18 8.66 -20.25
C PHE A 125 18.71 9.25 -18.93
N THR A 126 19.37 10.41 -19.01
CA THR A 126 19.57 11.48 -18.00
C THR A 126 20.44 12.57 -18.66
N PRO A 127 20.46 13.85 -18.22
CA PRO A 127 19.61 14.59 -17.28
C PRO A 127 19.18 15.97 -17.86
N GLU A 128 18.74 16.89 -16.98
CA GLU A 128 18.94 18.35 -16.98
C GLU A 128 18.06 19.32 -17.80
N GLU A 129 17.37 20.17 -17.02
CA GLU A 129 16.92 21.55 -17.17
C GLU A 129 17.01 22.28 -18.53
N GLY A 130 15.94 23.02 -18.83
CA GLY A 130 16.04 24.30 -19.53
C GLY A 130 15.52 24.29 -20.97
N GLU A 131 14.31 24.81 -21.15
CA GLU A 131 13.96 25.94 -22.03
C GLU A 131 12.49 25.82 -22.47
N GLN A 132 11.69 26.74 -21.92
CA GLN A 132 10.38 27.09 -22.48
C GLN A 132 10.62 27.69 -23.87
N LEU A 133 10.03 27.12 -24.91
CA LEU A 133 9.72 27.85 -26.15
C LEU A 133 8.35 27.43 -26.68
N ASP A 134 7.68 28.44 -27.23
CA ASP A 134 6.25 28.72 -27.27
C ASP A 134 5.32 27.78 -28.04
N LEU A 135 4.13 27.59 -27.46
CA LEU A 135 2.91 26.99 -28.06
C LEU A 135 2.23 27.89 -29.12
N LEU A 136 2.92 28.90 -29.66
CA LEU A 136 2.32 29.98 -30.47
C LEU A 136 2.82 30.10 -31.91
N ASP A 137 3.61 29.15 -32.42
CA ASP A 137 4.13 29.19 -33.82
C ASP A 137 3.52 28.12 -34.76
N PHE A 138 2.65 27.22 -34.27
CA PHE A 138 2.08 26.13 -35.09
C PHE A 138 0.75 26.48 -35.79
N LEU A 139 0.17 27.67 -35.56
CA LEU A 139 -1.14 28.05 -36.11
C LEU A 139 -1.05 29.28 -37.03
N ASN A 140 -0.10 29.28 -37.97
CA ASN A 140 -0.09 30.24 -39.07
C ASN A 140 0.34 29.63 -40.41
N ASP A 141 -0.20 28.45 -40.75
CA ASP A 141 -0.34 28.04 -42.15
C ASP A 141 -1.83 28.04 -42.55
#